data_AF-E8UZA0-F1
#
_entry.id   AF-E8UZA0-F1
#
_cell.length_a   1.000
_cell.length_b   1.000
_cell.length_c   1.000
_cell.angle_alpha   90.00
_cell.angle_beta   90.00
_cell.angle_gamma   90.00
#
_symmetry.space_group_name_H-M   'P 1'
#
loop_
_entity.id
_entity.type
_entity.pdbx_description
1 polymer ?
#
loop_
_entity_poly.entity_id
_entity_poly.type
_entity_poly.pdbx_seq_one_letter_code
_entity_poly.pdbx_strand_id
1 'polypeptide(L)'
;MGFMARGFDSKNVEEQQNEAARAGNDKRALDMTEAVKKRRVQELSLQRERVLSERTSSPHRRSALETALADIEEKLAELGWTIHM
;
A
#
# COMPACT_ATOMS: atom_id res chain seq x y z
N MET A 1 -21.52 -2.23 60.90
CA MET A 1 -22.14 -1.81 59.63
C MET A 1 -21.07 -1.28 58.69
N GLY A 2 -21.04 -1.75 57.43
CA GLY A 2 -20.27 -1.12 56.34
C GLY A 2 -19.67 -2.14 55.36
N PHE A 3 -20.48 -2.57 54.39
CA PHE A 3 -20.16 -3.57 53.37
C PHE A 3 -19.11 -3.11 52.34
N MET A 4 -18.40 -4.10 51.78
CA MET A 4 -17.48 -4.03 50.64
C MET A 4 -18.10 -3.39 49.38
N ALA A 5 -17.42 -2.42 48.78
CA ALA A 5 -17.65 -1.97 47.40
C ALA A 5 -16.35 -1.44 46.76
N ARG A 6 -15.46 -2.34 46.35
CA ARG A 6 -14.33 -2.04 45.43
C ARG A 6 -14.23 -3.19 44.44
N GLY A 7 -15.03 -3.13 43.38
CA GLY A 7 -15.07 -4.20 42.37
C GLY A 7 -15.66 -3.82 41.02
N PHE A 8 -15.89 -2.53 40.75
CA PHE A 8 -16.61 -2.10 39.54
C PHE A 8 -15.71 -1.50 38.43
N ASP A 9 -14.50 -1.02 38.73
CA ASP A 9 -13.69 -0.28 37.73
C ASP A 9 -12.62 -1.10 36.99
N SER A 10 -12.26 -2.31 37.44
CA SER A 10 -11.13 -3.03 36.83
C SER A 10 -11.48 -3.77 35.53
N LYS A 11 -12.71 -4.27 35.39
CA LYS A 11 -13.15 -4.99 34.18
C LYS A 11 -13.30 -4.09 32.96
N ASN A 12 -13.69 -2.83 33.16
CA ASN A 12 -13.97 -1.91 32.06
C ASN A 12 -12.69 -1.30 31.45
N VAL A 13 -11.61 -1.19 32.25
CA VAL A 13 -10.31 -0.67 31.80
C VAL A 13 -9.54 -1.69 30.95
N GLU A 14 -9.54 -2.97 31.35
CA GLU A 14 -8.86 -4.02 30.60
C GLU A 14 -9.52 -4.26 29.23
N GLU A 15 -10.85 -4.20 29.15
CA GLU A 15 -11.59 -4.37 27.90
C GLU A 15 -11.34 -3.20 26.93
N GLN A 16 -11.27 -1.96 27.44
CA GLN A 16 -10.92 -0.77 26.66
C GLN A 16 -9.47 -0.79 26.14
N GLN A 17 -8.53 -1.29 26.95
CA GLN A 17 -7.13 -1.44 26.53
C GLN A 17 -6.97 -2.54 25.46
N ASN A 18 -7.70 -3.65 25.57
CA ASN A 18 -7.68 -4.72 24.58
C ASN A 18 -8.31 -4.28 23.24
N GLU A 19 -9.39 -3.49 23.26
CA GLU A 19 -9.99 -2.94 22.06
C GLU A 19 -9.10 -1.90 21.38
N ALA A 20 -8.45 -1.02 22.16
CA ALA A 20 -7.48 -0.06 21.63
C ALA A 20 -6.23 -0.73 21.04
N ALA A 21 -5.74 -1.82 21.65
CA ALA A 21 -4.63 -2.60 21.13
C ALA A 21 -4.98 -3.31 19.81
N ARG A 22 -6.20 -3.86 19.71
CA ARG A 22 -6.72 -4.46 18.48
C ARG A 22 -6.86 -3.42 17.36
N ALA A 23 -7.53 -2.31 17.62
CA ALA A 23 -7.71 -1.23 16.65
C ALA A 23 -6.37 -0.61 16.18
N GLY A 24 -5.36 -0.56 17.04
CA GLY A 24 -4.01 -0.12 16.67
C GLY A 24 -3.24 -1.10 15.78
N ASN A 25 -3.48 -2.40 15.95
CA ASN A 25 -2.82 -3.45 15.16
C ASN A 25 -3.40 -3.55 13.74
N ASP A 26 -4.73 -3.48 13.61
CA ASP A 26 -5.40 -3.49 12.30
C ASP A 26 -5.02 -2.27 11.45
N LYS A 27 -4.97 -1.08 12.03
CA LYS A 27 -4.52 0.13 11.33
C LYS A 27 -3.09 0.03 10.81
N ARG A 28 -2.18 -0.57 11.59
CA ARG A 28 -0.78 -0.80 11.18
C ARG A 28 -0.68 -1.81 10.03
N ALA A 29 -1.45 -2.89 10.06
CA ALA A 29 -1.45 -3.89 8.98
C ALA A 29 -1.99 -3.32 7.65
N LEU A 30 -3.02 -2.46 7.74
CA LEU A 30 -3.58 -1.75 6.58
C LEU A 30 -2.60 -0.69 6.03
N ASP A 31 -1.93 0.05 6.90
CA ASP A 31 -0.94 1.07 6.48
C ASP A 31 0.27 0.45 5.78
N MET A 32 0.73 -0.72 6.24
CA MET A 32 1.82 -1.46 5.59
C MET A 32 1.48 -1.91 4.17
N THR A 33 0.24 -2.37 3.93
CA THR A 33 -0.19 -2.81 2.59
C THR A 33 -0.33 -1.63 1.63
N GLU A 34 -0.84 -0.50 2.10
CA GLU A 34 -0.92 0.73 1.31
C GLU A 34 0.46 1.34 1.01
N ALA A 35 1.40 1.30 1.97
CA ALA A 35 2.78 1.74 1.75
C ALA A 35 3.51 0.88 0.70
N VAL A 36 3.27 -0.43 0.69
CA VAL A 36 3.84 -1.34 -0.31
C VAL A 36 3.27 -1.05 -1.69
N LYS A 37 1.95 -0.85 -1.82
CA LYS A 37 1.33 -0.45 -3.09
C LYS A 37 1.89 0.88 -3.61
N LYS A 38 1.99 1.89 -2.75
CA LYS A 38 2.54 3.21 -3.12
C LYS A 38 3.98 3.11 -3.59
N ARG A 39 4.83 2.34 -2.91
CA ARG A 39 6.21 2.08 -3.36
C ARG A 39 6.22 1.41 -4.73
N ARG A 40 5.37 0.39 -4.92
CA ARG A 40 5.30 -0.34 -6.18
C ARG A 40 4.88 0.57 -7.35
N VAL A 41 3.89 1.42 -7.13
CA VAL A 41 3.44 2.43 -8.11
C VAL A 41 4.56 3.42 -8.44
N GLN A 42 5.30 3.90 -7.42
CA GLN A 42 6.43 4.81 -7.65
C GLN A 42 7.55 4.13 -8.46
N GLU A 43 7.90 2.89 -8.13
CA GLU A 43 8.91 2.12 -8.88
C GLU A 43 8.50 1.94 -10.35
N LEU A 44 7.25 1.54 -10.60
CA LEU A 44 6.73 1.36 -11.95
C LEU A 44 6.68 2.68 -12.73
N SER A 45 6.31 3.79 -12.08
CA SER A 45 6.32 5.12 -12.70
C SER A 45 7.72 5.57 -13.11
N LEU A 46 8.73 5.32 -12.27
CA LEU A 46 10.12 5.61 -12.59
C LEU A 46 10.64 4.74 -13.75
N GLN A 47 10.25 3.45 -13.78
CA GLN A 47 10.59 2.58 -14.90
C GLN A 47 9.95 3.07 -16.21
N ARG A 48 8.68 3.48 -16.18
CA ARG A 48 7.97 4.08 -17.32
C ARG A 48 8.72 5.30 -17.86
N GLU A 49 9.08 6.24 -16.99
CA GLU A 49 9.80 7.44 -17.38
C GLU A 49 11.18 7.11 -17.99
N ARG A 50 11.90 6.13 -17.41
CA ARG A 50 13.17 5.66 -17.94
C ARG A 50 13.02 5.07 -19.35
N VAL A 51 11.99 4.25 -19.58
CA VAL A 51 11.70 3.66 -20.89
C VAL A 51 11.34 4.74 -21.92
N LEU A 52 10.52 5.73 -21.53
CA LEU A 52 10.15 6.86 -22.40
C LEU A 52 11.33 7.79 -22.70
N SER A 53 12.26 7.95 -21.75
CA SER A 53 13.48 8.73 -21.89
C SER A 53 14.52 8.03 -22.78
N GLU A 54 14.50 6.69 -22.81
CA GLU A 54 15.42 5.89 -23.62
C GLU A 54 15.07 5.97 -25.12
N ARG A 55 15.49 7.06 -25.79
CA ARG A 55 15.39 7.21 -27.24
C ARG A 55 16.40 6.32 -27.96
N THR A 56 15.96 5.14 -28.38
CA THR A 56 16.75 4.23 -29.24
C THR A 56 16.46 4.47 -30.72
N SER A 57 17.51 4.52 -31.54
CA SER A 57 17.40 4.52 -33.02
C SER A 57 17.32 3.11 -33.62
N SER A 58 17.50 2.06 -32.81
CA SER A 58 17.42 0.67 -33.28
C SER A 58 15.97 0.18 -33.23
N PRO A 59 15.37 -0.26 -34.37
CA PRO A 59 13.97 -0.66 -34.42
C PRO A 59 13.66 -1.89 -33.56
N HIS A 60 14.60 -2.83 -33.45
CA HIS A 60 14.43 -4.00 -32.57
C HIS A 60 14.37 -3.62 -31.09
N ARG A 61 15.25 -2.69 -30.65
CA ARG A 61 15.22 -2.14 -29.29
C ARG A 61 13.94 -1.35 -29.03
N ARG A 62 13.43 -0.63 -30.03
CA ARG A 62 12.18 0.12 -29.91
C ARG A 62 11.01 -0.80 -29.59
N SER A 63 10.84 -1.90 -30.35
CA SER A 63 9.78 -2.87 -30.04
C SER A 63 9.92 -3.49 -28.65
N ALA A 64 11.15 -3.79 -28.21
CA ALA A 64 11.36 -4.31 -26.87
C ALA A 64 10.97 -3.30 -25.77
N LEU A 65 11.26 -2.01 -25.97
CA LEU A 65 10.87 -0.93 -25.06
C LEU A 65 9.35 -0.71 -25.06
N GLU A 66 8.69 -0.79 -26.22
CA GLU A 66 7.23 -0.68 -26.33
C GLU A 66 6.53 -1.83 -25.60
N THR A 67 7.01 -3.07 -25.73
CA THR A 67 6.50 -4.21 -24.96
C THR A 67 6.71 -4.03 -23.47
N ALA A 68 7.91 -3.59 -23.05
CA ALA A 68 8.20 -3.33 -21.64
C ALA A 68 7.32 -2.21 -21.07
N LEU A 69 7.02 -1.18 -21.87
CA LEU A 69 6.13 -0.09 -21.49
C LEU A 69 4.70 -0.61 -21.26
N ALA A 70 4.18 -1.42 -22.18
CA ALA A 70 2.85 -2.01 -22.05
C ALA A 70 2.73 -2.89 -20.79
N ASP A 71 3.74 -3.71 -20.50
CA ASP A 71 3.78 -4.56 -19.29
C ASP A 71 3.81 -3.72 -17.99
N ILE A 72 4.52 -2.58 -17.98
CA ILE A 72 4.53 -1.64 -16.86
C ILE A 72 3.16 -0.99 -16.68
N GLU A 73 2.51 -0.58 -17.78
CA GLU A 73 1.19 0.06 -17.74
C GLU A 73 0.09 -0.92 -17.30
N GLU A 74 0.16 -2.19 -17.70
CA GLU A 74 -0.72 -3.25 -17.21
C GLU A 74 -0.58 -3.44 -15.68
N LYS A 75 0.66 -3.54 -15.18
CA LYS A 75 0.94 -3.64 -13.74
C LYS A 75 0.45 -2.42 -12.96
N LEU A 76 0.52 -1.23 -13.55
CA LEU A 76 -0.03 -0.01 -12.94
C LEU A 76 -1.57 -0.05 -12.90
N ALA A 77 -2.22 -0.53 -13.96
CA ALA A 77 -3.67 -0.70 -14.00
C ALA A 77 -4.16 -1.74 -12.97
N GLU A 78 -3.47 -2.87 -12.80
CA GLU A 78 -3.77 -3.87 -11.77
C GLU A 78 -3.72 -3.29 -10.35
N LEU A 79 -2.82 -2.34 -10.11
CA LEU A 79 -2.69 -1.64 -8.82
C LEU A 79 -3.76 -0.55 -8.62
N GLY A 80 -4.70 -0.41 -9.56
CA GLY A 80 -5.71 0.65 -9.55
C GLY A 80 -5.16 2.02 -9.93
N TRP A 81 -3.94 2.06 -10.46
CA TRP A 81 -3.28 3.27 -10.96
C TRP A 81 -3.46 3.34 -12.47
N THR A 82 -4.72 3.26 -12.93
CA THR A 82 -5.07 3.53 -14.32
C THR A 82 -4.88 5.02 -14.56
N ILE A 83 -3.79 5.39 -15.24
CA ILE A 83 -3.67 6.69 -15.89
C ILE A 83 -4.69 6.66 -17.02
N HIS A 84 -5.93 7.09 -16.75
CA HIS A 84 -6.89 7.41 -17.79
C HIS A 84 -6.25 8.52 -18.62
N MET A 85 -5.85 8.18 -19.84
CA MET A 85 -5.38 9.12 -20.85
C MET A 85 -6.52 9.42 -21.83
#